data_AF-A0A344TDL3-F1
#
_entry.id   AF-A0A344TDL3-F1
#
_cell.length_a   1.000
_cell.length_b   1.000
_cell.length_c   1.000
_cell.angle_alpha   90.00
_cell.angle_beta   90.00
_cell.angle_gamma   90.00
#
_symmetry.space_group_name_H-M   'P 1'
#
loop_
_entity.id
_entity.type
_entity.pdbx_description
1 polymer ?
#
loop_
_entity_poly.entity_id
_entity_poly.type
_entity_poly.pdbx_seq_one_letter_code
_entity_poly.pdbx_strand_id
1 'polypeptide(L)'
;MKISIDNTQNLTSFDFIEMLSTELWDDDNIYLIDDPKKEDIPDYFYITAYLLQFDTELQMSGLTTLLTNSSTYNFENTLNSFKKIGSIKLANCLQDILDTLNKFGMTPAKMRDRFLKGSEDFSEYSIITTGQFFKENDLLEELKIHEDELFNIYSQIWIDLESYLINIRGK
;
A
#
# COMPACT_ATOMS: atom_id res chain seq x y z
N MET A 1 -14.32 11.27 -12.65
CA MET A 1 -15.68 10.65 -12.80
C MET A 1 -15.96 9.78 -11.58
N LYS A 2 -17.11 9.91 -10.92
CA LYS A 2 -17.43 9.03 -9.78
C LYS A 2 -17.57 7.57 -10.22
N ILE A 3 -16.77 6.70 -9.61
CA ILE A 3 -16.75 5.27 -9.86
C ILE A 3 -17.90 4.60 -9.10
N SER A 4 -18.56 3.66 -9.77
CA SER A 4 -19.71 2.93 -9.24
C SER A 4 -19.80 1.54 -9.87
N ILE A 5 -20.71 0.70 -9.38
CA ILE A 5 -21.02 -0.57 -10.05
C ILE A 5 -21.58 -0.31 -11.44
N ASP A 6 -22.49 0.67 -11.58
CA ASP A 6 -23.25 0.88 -12.82
C ASP A 6 -22.35 1.20 -14.02
N ASN A 7 -21.30 2.01 -13.81
CA ASN A 7 -20.36 2.39 -14.86
C ASN A 7 -19.14 1.45 -14.99
N THR A 8 -19.00 0.43 -14.13
CA THR A 8 -17.88 -0.52 -14.20
C THR A 8 -18.29 -1.99 -14.40
N GLN A 9 -19.56 -2.34 -14.26
CA GLN A 9 -20.07 -3.72 -14.37
C GLN A 9 -19.79 -4.41 -15.71
N ASN A 10 -19.56 -3.64 -16.77
CA ASN A 10 -19.30 -4.15 -18.11
C ASN A 10 -17.83 -4.17 -18.50
N LEU A 11 -16.96 -3.61 -17.68
CA LEU A 11 -15.52 -3.59 -17.91
C LEU A 11 -14.93 -4.98 -17.67
N THR A 12 -13.91 -5.33 -18.45
CA THR A 12 -13.04 -6.47 -18.12
C THR A 12 -12.31 -6.22 -16.79
N SER A 13 -11.64 -7.23 -16.24
CA SER A 13 -10.77 -7.02 -15.08
C SER A 13 -9.66 -6.01 -15.35
N PHE A 14 -9.03 -6.08 -16.52
CA PHE A 14 -8.01 -5.12 -16.94
C PHE A 14 -8.56 -3.69 -17.05
N ASP A 15 -9.64 -3.48 -17.81
CA ASP A 15 -10.21 -2.14 -18.03
C ASP A 15 -10.73 -1.51 -16.72
N PHE A 16 -11.17 -2.34 -15.77
CA PHE A 16 -11.56 -1.89 -14.44
C PHE A 16 -10.36 -1.40 -13.63
N ILE A 17 -9.25 -2.14 -13.62
CA ILE A 17 -8.02 -1.72 -12.94
C ILE A 17 -7.50 -0.42 -13.57
N GLU A 18 -7.50 -0.32 -14.91
CA GLU A 18 -7.05 0.88 -15.64
C GLU A 18 -7.94 2.10 -15.35
N MET A 19 -9.26 1.91 -15.33
CA MET A 19 -10.17 2.99 -14.97
C MET A 19 -9.95 3.43 -13.52
N LEU A 20 -9.84 2.48 -12.59
CA LEU A 20 -9.63 2.81 -11.18
C LEU A 20 -8.26 3.49 -10.97
N SER A 21 -7.20 3.05 -11.65
CA SER A 21 -5.86 3.65 -11.51
C SER A 21 -5.82 5.11 -11.97
N THR A 22 -6.63 5.45 -12.96
CA THR A 22 -6.74 6.81 -13.50
C THR A 22 -7.60 7.70 -12.61
N GLU A 23 -8.73 7.16 -12.14
CA GLU A 23 -9.80 7.96 -11.52
C GLU A 23 -9.75 7.96 -9.98
N LEU A 24 -8.98 7.08 -9.34
CA LEU A 24 -8.92 6.94 -7.87
C LEU A 24 -8.57 8.24 -7.14
N TRP A 25 -7.72 9.06 -7.76
CA TRP A 25 -7.17 10.28 -7.16
C TRP A 25 -8.09 11.50 -7.32
N ASP A 26 -9.21 11.38 -8.03
CA ASP A 26 -10.24 12.41 -8.06
C ASP A 26 -10.93 12.50 -6.68
N ASP A 27 -11.31 13.72 -6.27
CA ASP A 27 -12.05 14.00 -5.02
C ASP A 27 -13.32 13.14 -4.88
N ASP A 28 -13.96 12.78 -6.00
CA ASP A 28 -15.16 11.94 -6.04
C ASP A 28 -14.90 10.47 -5.64
N ASN A 29 -13.64 10.01 -5.68
CA ASN A 29 -13.25 8.60 -5.52
C ASN A 29 -12.27 8.34 -4.37
N ILE A 30 -11.63 9.38 -3.84
CA ILE A 30 -10.64 9.27 -2.74
C ILE A 30 -11.19 8.59 -1.47
N TYR A 31 -12.52 8.60 -1.29
CA TYR A 31 -13.18 7.89 -0.20
C TYR A 31 -12.88 6.37 -0.20
N LEU A 32 -12.46 5.79 -1.32
CA LEU A 32 -12.07 4.37 -1.40
C LEU A 32 -10.80 4.06 -0.60
N ILE A 33 -10.00 5.08 -0.26
CA ILE A 33 -8.77 4.93 0.54
C ILE A 33 -8.85 5.66 1.88
N ASP A 34 -9.58 6.78 1.97
CA ASP A 34 -9.55 7.66 3.15
C ASP A 34 -10.73 7.45 4.11
N ASP A 35 -11.85 6.91 3.62
CA ASP A 35 -13.06 6.72 4.43
C ASP A 35 -13.21 5.27 4.91
N PRO A 36 -13.97 5.04 6.01
CA PRO A 36 -14.45 3.71 6.35
C PRO A 36 -15.22 3.08 5.18
N LYS A 37 -15.06 1.76 5.02
CA LYS A 37 -15.78 0.99 3.99
C LYS A 37 -17.28 1.19 4.12
N LYS A 38 -17.91 1.45 2.97
CA LYS A 38 -19.36 1.60 2.84
C LYS A 38 -19.94 0.25 2.43
N GLU A 39 -20.99 -0.18 3.12
CA GLU A 39 -21.59 -1.52 2.93
C GLU A 39 -22.21 -1.71 1.54
N ASP A 40 -22.59 -0.63 0.87
CA ASP A 40 -23.20 -0.61 -0.46
C ASP A 40 -22.17 -0.71 -1.61
N ILE A 41 -20.87 -0.64 -1.28
CA ILE A 41 -19.79 -0.69 -2.27
C ILE A 41 -19.10 -2.05 -2.18
N PRO A 42 -19.01 -2.80 -3.29
CA PRO A 42 -18.39 -4.11 -3.29
C PRO A 42 -16.94 -4.05 -2.82
N ASP A 43 -16.57 -5.06 -2.05
CA ASP A 43 -15.28 -5.13 -1.36
C ASP A 43 -14.07 -5.04 -2.31
N TYR A 44 -14.25 -5.44 -3.58
CA TYR A 44 -13.20 -5.41 -4.59
C TYR A 44 -12.79 -4.00 -5.02
N PHE A 45 -13.67 -2.99 -4.92
CA PHE A 45 -13.26 -1.60 -5.16
C PHE A 45 -12.20 -1.16 -4.16
N TYR A 46 -12.45 -1.43 -2.88
CA TYR A 46 -11.52 -1.11 -1.80
C TYR A 46 -10.21 -1.89 -1.94
N ILE A 47 -10.28 -3.19 -2.22
CA ILE A 47 -9.10 -4.03 -2.43
C ILE A 47 -8.24 -3.46 -3.56
N THR A 48 -8.82 -3.20 -4.74
CA THR A 48 -8.07 -2.65 -5.87
C THR A 48 -7.52 -1.26 -5.54
N ALA A 49 -8.27 -0.40 -4.83
CA ALA A 49 -7.81 0.93 -4.42
C ALA A 49 -6.61 0.87 -3.46
N TYR A 50 -6.63 0.02 -2.43
CA TYR A 50 -5.51 -0.13 -1.50
C TYR A 50 -4.24 -0.66 -2.20
N LEU A 51 -4.41 -1.58 -3.15
CA LEU A 51 -3.27 -2.11 -3.93
C LEU A 51 -2.71 -1.07 -4.90
N LEU A 52 -3.55 -0.23 -5.51
CA LEU A 52 -3.11 0.90 -6.35
C LEU A 52 -2.36 1.97 -5.55
N GLN A 53 -2.86 2.32 -4.36
CA GLN A 53 -2.15 3.23 -3.46
C GLN A 53 -0.79 2.66 -3.06
N PHE A 54 -0.75 1.38 -2.67
CA PHE A 54 0.49 0.69 -2.33
C PHE A 54 1.49 0.69 -3.48
N ASP A 55 1.04 0.33 -4.69
CA ASP A 55 1.86 0.32 -5.89
C ASP A 55 2.49 1.68 -6.18
N THR A 56 1.65 2.72 -6.19
CA THR A 56 2.07 4.10 -6.48
C THR A 56 3.16 4.55 -5.51
N GLU A 57 2.96 4.33 -4.22
CA GLU A 57 3.86 4.77 -3.15
C GLU A 57 5.18 3.98 -3.16
N LEU A 58 5.11 2.68 -3.40
CA LEU A 58 6.28 1.83 -3.52
C LEU A 58 7.12 2.21 -4.76
N GLN A 59 6.48 2.49 -5.89
CA GLN A 59 7.19 2.90 -7.12
C GLN A 59 7.83 4.29 -7.01
N MET A 60 7.26 5.21 -6.23
CA MET A 60 7.79 6.56 -6.10
C MET A 60 9.18 6.60 -5.47
N SER A 61 9.40 5.85 -4.38
CA SER A 61 10.66 5.91 -3.62
C SER A 61 10.89 4.71 -2.69
N GLY A 62 10.24 3.57 -2.98
CA GLY A 62 10.47 2.33 -2.25
C GLY A 62 9.77 2.25 -0.90
N LEU A 63 10.16 1.24 -0.12
CA LEU A 63 9.51 0.86 1.13
C LEU A 63 9.61 1.96 2.19
N THR A 64 10.69 2.73 2.20
CA THR A 64 10.84 3.82 3.17
C THR A 64 9.77 4.89 2.95
N THR A 65 9.50 5.27 1.69
CA THR A 65 8.44 6.24 1.38
C THR A 65 7.06 5.68 1.65
N LEU A 66 6.80 4.41 1.31
CA LEU A 66 5.57 3.74 1.71
C LEU A 66 5.34 3.81 3.23
N LEU A 67 6.40 3.68 4.03
CA LEU A 67 6.34 3.71 5.49
C LEU A 67 6.37 5.12 6.10
N THR A 68 6.55 6.18 5.31
CA THR A 68 6.54 7.56 5.80
C THR A 68 5.44 8.41 5.18
N ASN A 69 4.78 7.95 4.11
CA ASN A 69 3.67 8.66 3.48
C ASN A 69 2.29 8.31 4.09
N SER A 70 1.22 8.96 3.65
CA SER A 70 -0.14 8.79 4.18
C SER A 70 -0.69 7.38 3.96
N SER A 71 -0.18 6.66 2.96
CA SER A 71 -0.49 5.25 2.71
C SER A 71 -0.18 4.33 3.88
N THR A 72 0.66 4.73 4.83
CA THR A 72 0.89 4.03 6.11
C THR A 72 -0.39 3.73 6.88
N TYR A 73 -1.41 4.59 6.78
CA TYR A 73 -2.69 4.38 7.46
C TYR A 73 -3.49 3.22 6.84
N ASN A 74 -3.19 2.86 5.60
CA ASN A 74 -3.81 1.75 4.89
C ASN A 74 -2.92 0.50 4.84
N PHE A 75 -1.76 0.49 5.50
CA PHE A 75 -0.82 -0.64 5.41
C PHE A 75 -1.46 -1.99 5.78
N GLU A 76 -2.24 -2.04 6.86
CA GLU A 76 -2.97 -3.25 7.26
C GLU A 76 -4.10 -3.61 6.29
N ASN A 77 -4.76 -2.60 5.71
CA ASN A 77 -5.79 -2.82 4.67
C ASN A 77 -5.17 -3.42 3.41
N THR A 78 -3.98 -2.96 3.01
CA THR A 78 -3.19 -3.51 1.91
C THR A 78 -2.76 -4.95 2.19
N LEU A 79 -2.22 -5.21 3.39
CA LEU A 79 -1.88 -6.58 3.82
C LEU A 79 -3.09 -7.52 3.74
N ASN A 80 -4.23 -7.09 4.29
CA ASN A 80 -5.47 -7.87 4.24
C ASN A 80 -6.00 -8.04 2.81
N SER A 81 -5.77 -7.06 1.94
CA SER A 81 -6.09 -7.15 0.51
C SER A 81 -5.25 -8.21 -0.18
N PHE A 82 -3.93 -8.25 0.05
CA PHE A 82 -3.07 -9.33 -0.46
C PHE A 82 -3.50 -10.72 0.02
N LYS A 83 -3.87 -10.84 1.31
CA LYS A 83 -4.43 -12.09 1.86
C LYS A 83 -5.73 -12.49 1.12
N LYS A 84 -6.63 -11.55 0.88
CA LYS A 84 -7.91 -11.79 0.19
C LYS A 84 -7.75 -12.21 -1.27
N ILE A 85 -6.82 -11.60 -2.01
CA ILE A 85 -6.59 -11.96 -3.42
C ILE A 85 -5.74 -13.24 -3.58
N GLY A 86 -5.30 -13.85 -2.47
CA GLY A 86 -4.50 -15.07 -2.50
C GLY A 86 -3.01 -14.84 -2.78
N SER A 87 -2.54 -13.60 -2.68
CA SER A 87 -1.13 -13.25 -2.90
C SER A 87 -0.28 -13.53 -1.67
N ILE A 88 -0.03 -14.81 -1.41
CA ILE A 88 0.59 -15.29 -0.16
C ILE A 88 1.98 -14.71 0.06
N LYS A 89 2.81 -14.66 -0.98
CA LYS A 89 4.20 -14.16 -0.86
C LYS A 89 4.22 -12.68 -0.48
N LEU A 90 3.41 -11.86 -1.17
CA LEU A 90 3.30 -10.43 -0.90
C LEU A 90 2.71 -10.18 0.49
N ALA A 91 1.68 -10.93 0.87
CA ALA A 91 1.11 -10.86 2.21
C ALA A 91 2.13 -11.21 3.31
N ASN A 92 2.94 -12.24 3.11
CA ASN A 92 3.99 -12.62 4.07
C ASN A 92 5.06 -11.53 4.18
N CYS A 93 5.55 -11.01 3.05
CA CYS A 93 6.55 -9.94 3.07
C CYS A 93 6.05 -8.68 3.81
N LEU A 94 4.79 -8.26 3.59
CA LEU A 94 4.20 -7.15 4.35
C LEU A 94 4.03 -7.49 5.84
N GLN A 95 3.71 -8.74 6.17
CA GLN A 95 3.65 -9.18 7.57
C GLN A 95 5.04 -9.13 8.22
N ASP A 96 6.08 -9.57 7.53
CA ASP A 96 7.46 -9.55 8.03
C ASP A 96 7.95 -8.10 8.24
N ILE A 97 7.55 -7.17 7.37
CA ILE A 97 7.78 -5.73 7.58
C ILE A 97 7.12 -5.24 8.87
N LEU A 98 5.85 -5.60 9.12
CA LEU A 98 5.16 -5.24 10.36
C LEU A 98 5.84 -5.85 11.59
N ASP A 99 6.24 -7.11 11.49
CA ASP A 99 6.89 -7.83 12.59
C ASP A 99 8.26 -7.23 12.92
N THR A 100 9.03 -6.84 11.89
CA THR A 100 10.26 -6.06 12.04
C THR A 100 9.96 -4.72 12.72
N LEU A 101 8.99 -3.93 12.26
CA LEU A 101 8.64 -2.66 12.92
C LEU A 101 8.27 -2.88 14.40
N ASN A 102 7.47 -3.91 14.70
CA ASN A 102 7.03 -4.24 16.05
C ASN A 102 8.20 -4.64 16.97
N LYS A 103 9.20 -5.38 16.47
CA LYS A 103 10.43 -5.72 17.19
C LYS A 103 11.17 -4.48 17.69
N PHE A 104 11.09 -3.37 16.94
CA PHE A 104 11.69 -2.08 17.29
C PHE A 104 10.72 -1.12 18.00
N GLY A 105 9.51 -1.57 18.38
CA GLY A 105 8.49 -0.75 19.04
C GLY A 105 7.82 0.29 18.12
N MET A 106 7.97 0.10 16.81
CA MET A 106 7.46 0.95 15.74
C MET A 106 6.17 0.38 15.14
N THR A 107 5.46 1.22 14.40
CA THR A 107 4.33 0.89 13.53
C THR A 107 4.45 1.78 12.27
N PRO A 108 3.78 1.46 11.15
CA PRO A 108 3.76 2.35 9.99
C PRO A 108 3.33 3.79 10.34
N ALA A 109 2.28 3.94 11.16
CA ALA A 109 1.85 5.27 11.63
C ALA A 109 2.93 5.99 12.46
N LYS A 110 3.64 5.27 13.36
CA LYS A 110 4.76 5.85 14.12
C LYS A 110 5.95 6.22 13.23
N MET A 111 6.22 5.47 12.15
CA MET A 111 7.25 5.82 11.17
C MET A 111 6.92 7.15 10.48
N ARG A 112 5.67 7.33 10.04
CA ARG A 112 5.18 8.61 9.51
C ARG A 112 5.26 9.74 10.53
N ASP A 113 4.77 9.53 11.76
CA ASP A 113 4.81 10.57 12.80
C ASP A 113 6.24 11.03 13.09
N ARG A 114 7.20 10.09 13.10
CA ARG A 114 8.62 10.42 13.26
C ARG A 114 9.17 11.16 12.06
N PHE A 115 8.82 10.76 10.84
CA PHE A 115 9.22 11.46 9.63
C PHE A 115 8.76 12.92 9.64
N LEU A 116 7.49 13.16 9.96
CA LEU A 116 6.93 14.51 10.07
C LEU A 116 7.66 15.34 11.13
N LYS A 117 7.89 14.78 12.33
CA LYS A 117 8.61 15.48 13.42
C LYS A 117 10.09 15.71 13.11
N GLY A 118 10.75 14.80 12.40
CA GLY A 118 12.14 14.94 11.97
C GLY A 118 12.33 15.98 10.86
N SER A 119 11.26 16.28 10.11
CA SER A 119 11.25 17.30 9.05
C SER A 119 11.02 18.74 9.57
N GLU A 120 10.57 18.92 10.82
CA GLU A 120 10.34 20.25 11.40
C GLU A 120 11.64 21.04 11.63
N ASP A 121 12.81 20.38 11.72
CA ASP A 121 14.12 21.02 11.97
C ASP A 121 15.23 20.70 10.92
N PHE A 122 14.99 19.85 9.93
CA PHE A 122 15.98 19.48 8.91
C PHE A 122 15.41 19.48 7.49
N SER A 123 16.00 20.28 6.62
CA SER A 123 15.61 20.44 5.20
C SER A 123 15.77 19.12 4.41
N GLU A 124 14.66 18.65 3.84
CA GLU A 124 14.41 17.89 2.60
C GLU A 124 15.33 16.73 2.13
N TYR A 125 16.42 16.38 2.82
CA TYR A 125 17.30 15.27 2.42
C TYR A 125 17.88 14.45 3.58
N SER A 126 17.42 14.62 4.82
CA SER A 126 17.93 13.84 5.97
C SER A 126 17.21 12.51 6.21
N ILE A 127 16.50 11.97 5.20
CA ILE A 127 15.75 10.69 5.29
C ILE A 127 16.68 9.51 5.70
N ILE A 128 18.00 9.65 5.55
CA ILE A 128 18.98 8.56 5.77
C ILE A 128 20.06 8.92 6.82
N THR A 129 20.08 10.12 7.39
CA THR A 129 21.23 10.57 8.23
C THR A 129 20.81 11.35 9.46
N THR A 130 20.00 10.75 10.33
CA THR A 130 20.04 11.12 11.74
C THR A 130 20.19 9.86 12.59
N GLY A 131 21.43 9.36 12.66
CA GLY A 131 21.87 8.32 13.59
C GLY A 131 21.77 8.78 15.05
N GLN A 132 20.54 9.03 15.54
CA GLN A 132 20.28 9.34 16.93
C GLN A 132 19.90 8.11 17.77
N PHE A 133 19.69 6.95 17.14
CA PHE A 133 19.55 5.68 17.87
C PHE A 133 20.29 4.55 17.14
N PHE A 134 21.20 3.85 17.84
CA PHE A 134 21.87 2.65 17.30
C PHE A 134 20.90 1.60 16.75
N LYS A 135 19.66 1.56 17.26
CA LYS A 135 18.58 0.67 16.80
C LYS A 135 17.94 1.08 15.47
N GLU A 136 18.07 2.34 15.04
CA GLU A 136 17.47 2.81 13.79
C GLU A 136 18.29 2.37 12.57
N ASN A 137 19.62 2.27 12.70
CA ASN A 137 20.45 1.69 11.65
C ASN A 137 20.09 0.20 11.43
N ASP A 138 19.95 -0.57 12.53
CA ASP A 138 19.54 -1.97 12.47
C ASP A 138 18.13 -2.14 11.86
N LEU A 139 17.19 -1.24 12.20
CA LEU A 139 15.85 -1.24 11.62
C LEU A 139 15.88 -0.98 10.11
N LEU A 140 16.64 0.03 9.66
CA LEU A 140 16.74 0.38 8.25
C LEU A 140 17.42 -0.73 7.44
N GLU A 141 18.43 -1.39 8.00
CA GLU A 141 19.06 -2.56 7.39
C GLU A 141 18.07 -3.73 7.25
N GLU A 142 17.30 -4.06 8.29
CA GLU A 142 16.27 -5.11 8.22
C GLU A 142 15.14 -4.75 7.24
N LEU A 143 14.69 -3.50 7.22
CA LEU A 143 13.70 -3.04 6.24
C LEU A 143 14.24 -3.10 4.82
N LYS A 144 15.54 -2.85 4.60
CA LYS A 144 16.14 -2.94 3.27
C LYS A 144 16.11 -4.36 2.71
N ILE A 145 16.31 -5.37 3.56
CA ILE A 145 16.18 -6.78 3.18
C ILE A 145 14.75 -7.06 2.68
N HIS A 146 13.75 -6.60 3.42
CA HIS A 146 12.33 -6.77 3.05
C HIS A 146 11.97 -6.00 1.78
N GLU A 147 12.52 -4.80 1.59
CA GLU A 147 12.34 -4.02 0.38
C GLU A 147 12.86 -4.76 -0.85
N ASP A 148 14.05 -5.34 -0.76
CA ASP A 148 14.64 -6.10 -1.87
C ASP A 148 13.82 -7.38 -2.15
N GLU A 149 13.33 -8.07 -1.11
CA GLU A 149 12.39 -9.19 -1.28
C GLU A 149 11.11 -8.75 -1.97
N LEU A 150 10.52 -7.64 -1.51
CA LEU A 150 9.29 -7.07 -2.06
C LEU A 150 9.45 -6.76 -3.55
N PHE A 151 10.53 -6.10 -3.96
CA PHE A 151 10.81 -5.80 -5.38
C PHE A 151 10.98 -7.07 -6.23
N ASN A 152 11.48 -8.17 -5.67
CA ASN A 152 11.62 -9.44 -6.38
C ASN A 152 10.28 -10.13 -6.66
N ILE A 153 9.25 -9.87 -5.85
CA ILE A 153 7.93 -10.50 -5.96
C ILE A 153 6.83 -9.53 -6.40
N TYR A 154 7.13 -8.23 -6.45
CA TYR A 154 6.21 -7.13 -6.72
C TYR A 154 5.46 -7.25 -8.05
N SER A 155 6.08 -7.80 -9.10
CA SER A 155 5.42 -7.97 -10.40
C SER A 155 4.19 -8.88 -10.36
N GLN A 156 4.03 -9.67 -9.30
CA GLN A 156 2.92 -10.61 -9.12
C GLN A 156 1.61 -9.91 -8.70
N ILE A 157 1.65 -8.67 -8.19
CA ILE A 157 0.46 -7.93 -7.69
C ILE A 157 -0.66 -7.94 -8.72
N TRP A 158 -0.34 -7.56 -9.96
CA TRP A 158 -1.34 -7.39 -11.01
C TRP A 158 -1.91 -8.71 -11.51
N ILE A 159 -1.08 -9.75 -11.59
CA ILE A 159 -1.51 -11.09 -12.00
C ILE A 159 -2.49 -11.67 -10.96
N ASP A 160 -2.16 -11.52 -9.67
CA ASP A 160 -3.00 -12.02 -8.58
C ASP A 160 -4.30 -11.22 -8.48
N LEU A 161 -4.22 -9.89 -8.63
CA LEU A 161 -5.40 -9.01 -8.59
C LEU A 161 -6.33 -9.28 -9.77
N GLU A 162 -5.81 -9.39 -10.99
CA GLU A 162 -6.59 -9.72 -12.18
C GLU A 162 -7.27 -11.09 -12.02
N SER A 163 -6.52 -12.11 -11.58
CA SER A 163 -7.06 -13.45 -11.33
C SER A 163 -8.20 -13.43 -10.29
N TYR A 164 -8.03 -12.65 -9.22
CA TYR A 164 -9.08 -12.43 -8.22
C TYR A 164 -10.31 -11.76 -8.82
N LEU A 165 -10.12 -10.66 -9.56
CA LEU A 165 -11.21 -9.91 -10.17
C LEU A 165 -11.98 -10.74 -11.20
N ILE A 166 -11.30 -11.56 -12.01
CA ILE A 166 -11.95 -12.48 -12.95
C ILE A 166 -12.85 -13.45 -12.20
N ASN A 167 -12.40 -13.99 -11.07
CA ASN A 167 -13.18 -14.93 -10.27
C ASN A 167 -14.46 -14.27 -9.70
N ILE A 168 -14.34 -13.06 -9.16
CA ILE A 168 -15.44 -12.41 -8.46
C ILE A 168 -16.37 -11.57 -9.36
N ARG A 169 -15.88 -11.07 -10.50
CA ARG A 169 -16.64 -10.25 -11.47
C ARG A 169 -17.05 -11.05 -12.71
N GLY A 170 -16.42 -12.19 -12.96
CA GLY A 170 -16.70 -13.07 -14.11
C GLY A 170 -16.25 -12.52 -15.46
N LYS A 171 -15.37 -11.50 -15.47
CA LYS A 171 -14.90 -10.76 -16.65
C LYS A 171 -13.49 -10.23 -16.46
#